data_AF-A0A9E4KYW7-F1
#
_entry.id   AF-A0A9E4KYW7-F1
#
_cell.length_a   1.000
_cell.length_b   1.000
_cell.length_c   1.000
_cell.angle_alpha   90.00
_cell.angle_beta   90.00
_cell.angle_gamma   90.00
#
_symmetry.space_group_name_H-M   'P 1'
#
loop_
_entity.id
_entity.type
_entity.pdbx_description
1 polymer ?
#
loop_
_entity_poly.entity_id
_entity_poly.type
_entity_poly.pdbx_seq_one_letter_code
_entity_poly.pdbx_strand_id
1 'polypeptide(L)'
;MRRDQLEHIIRAAADVTGEHEFIIIGSQAILGQYPNAPAPLLISREADLYPRHRPELSIEIEGSLGSGSRFDKTFTYHADGVSPTTATLPEGWERRLTKIQNPNTKGATGWCIDVHDIAIAKYVAGREKDQRYNKEL
;
A
#
# COMPACT_ATOMS: atom_id res chain seq x y z
N MET A 1 -6.49 -2.54 7.78
CA MET A 1 -7.05 -3.18 6.58
C MET A 1 -6.66 -4.66 6.59
N ARG A 2 -7.44 -5.55 5.97
CA ARG A 2 -7.09 -6.97 5.83
C ARG A 2 -6.49 -7.28 4.45
N ARG A 3 -5.86 -8.44 4.30
CA ARG A 3 -5.25 -8.89 3.04
C ARG A 3 -6.20 -8.87 1.85
N ASP A 4 -7.43 -9.37 2.01
CA ASP A 4 -8.47 -9.39 0.97
C ASP A 4 -8.85 -7.98 0.49
N GLN A 5 -8.83 -7.01 1.40
CA GLN A 5 -9.13 -5.61 1.10
C GLN A 5 -7.99 -4.95 0.30
N LEU A 6 -6.73 -5.25 0.66
CA LEU A 6 -5.57 -4.78 -0.11
C LEU A 6 -5.56 -5.39 -1.52
N GLU A 7 -5.90 -6.67 -1.67
CA GLU A 7 -6.03 -7.33 -2.97
C GLU A 7 -7.13 -6.69 -3.82
N HIS A 8 -8.23 -6.27 -3.20
CA HIS A 8 -9.27 -5.51 -3.88
C HIS A 8 -8.77 -4.14 -4.34
N ILE A 9 -8.02 -3.42 -3.50
CA ILE A 9 -7.41 -2.13 -3.88
C ILE A 9 -6.45 -2.31 -5.07
N ILE A 10 -5.59 -3.33 -5.07
CA ILE A 10 -4.67 -3.60 -6.19
C ILE A 10 -5.44 -3.81 -7.49
N ARG A 11 -6.51 -4.61 -7.45
CA ARG A 11 -7.38 -4.83 -8.62
C ARG A 11 -8.09 -3.55 -9.07
N ALA A 12 -8.64 -2.79 -8.13
CA ALA A 12 -9.37 -1.56 -8.43
C ALA A 12 -8.42 -0.49 -9.02
N ALA A 13 -7.19 -0.40 -8.53
CA ALA A 13 -6.18 0.49 -9.07
C ALA A 13 -5.80 0.12 -10.51
N ALA A 14 -5.73 -1.18 -10.82
CA ALA A 14 -5.56 -1.66 -12.19
C ALA A 14 -6.74 -1.27 -13.10
N ASP A 15 -7.97 -1.44 -12.62
CA ASP A 15 -9.17 -1.06 -13.36
C ASP A 15 -9.25 0.46 -13.62
N VAL A 16 -8.75 1.29 -12.68
CA VAL A 16 -8.74 2.76 -12.79
C VAL A 16 -7.64 3.26 -13.73
N THR A 17 -6.42 2.79 -13.55
CA THR A 17 -5.23 3.35 -14.22
C THR A 17 -4.86 2.64 -15.53
N GLY A 18 -5.39 1.43 -15.76
CA GLY A 18 -4.96 0.55 -16.85
C GLY A 18 -3.58 -0.11 -16.63
N GLU A 19 -2.92 0.15 -15.51
CA GLU A 19 -1.61 -0.42 -15.18
C GLU A 19 -1.74 -1.78 -14.46
N HIS A 20 -0.68 -2.60 -14.54
CA HIS A 20 -0.68 -3.96 -13.98
C HIS A 20 0.24 -4.17 -12.78
N GLU A 21 1.15 -3.23 -12.50
CA GLU A 21 2.12 -3.35 -11.40
C GLU A 21 2.09 -2.09 -10.54
N PHE A 22 1.89 -2.28 -9.24
CA PHE A 22 1.78 -1.20 -8.26
C PHE A 22 2.83 -1.41 -7.18
N ILE A 23 3.49 -0.34 -6.75
CA ILE A 23 4.30 -0.35 -5.53
C ILE A 23 3.39 0.06 -4.38
N ILE A 24 3.33 -0.78 -3.35
CA ILE A 24 2.63 -0.49 -2.10
C ILE A 24 3.66 -0.09 -1.07
N ILE A 25 3.50 1.11 -0.55
CA ILE A 25 4.31 1.65 0.53
C ILE A 25 3.44 1.84 1.79
N GLY A 26 4.04 2.36 2.85
CA GLY A 26 3.31 2.65 4.08
C GLY A 26 2.94 1.42 4.91
N SER A 27 1.98 1.59 5.81
CA SER A 27 1.69 0.61 6.87
C SER A 27 1.11 -0.70 6.33
N GLN A 28 0.31 -0.65 5.27
CA GLN A 28 -0.39 -1.84 4.78
C GLN A 28 0.47 -2.70 3.83
N ALA A 29 1.67 -2.25 3.46
CA ALA A 29 2.66 -3.09 2.78
C ALA A 29 3.04 -4.34 3.60
N ILE A 30 2.89 -4.29 4.94
CA ILE A 30 3.13 -5.44 5.83
C ILE A 30 2.32 -6.69 5.44
N LEU A 31 1.14 -6.48 4.86
CA LEU A 31 0.26 -7.57 4.41
C LEU A 31 0.90 -8.40 3.31
N GLY A 32 1.92 -7.88 2.60
CA GLY A 32 2.75 -8.60 1.64
C GLY A 32 3.42 -9.82 2.26
N GLN A 33 4.25 -9.60 3.28
CA GLN A 33 5.00 -10.66 3.99
C GLN A 33 4.19 -11.36 5.06
N TYR A 34 3.24 -10.65 5.68
CA TYR A 34 2.44 -11.16 6.78
C TYR A 34 0.94 -10.99 6.47
N PRO A 35 0.34 -11.88 5.65
CA PRO A 35 -1.08 -11.80 5.28
C PRO A 35 -2.05 -11.79 6.48
N ASN A 36 -1.62 -12.35 7.61
CA ASN A 36 -2.35 -12.41 8.87
C ASN A 36 -1.69 -11.56 9.96
N ALA A 37 -1.09 -10.42 9.59
CA ALA A 37 -0.44 -9.52 10.55
C ALA A 37 -1.35 -9.17 11.73
N PRO A 38 -0.78 -8.95 12.93
CA PRO A 38 -1.56 -8.69 14.14
C PRO A 38 -2.38 -7.41 14.02
N ALA A 39 -3.54 -7.39 14.69
CA ALA A 39 -4.52 -6.30 14.61
C ALA A 39 -3.95 -4.87 14.83
N PRO A 40 -2.98 -4.64 15.73
CA PRO A 40 -2.35 -3.33 15.91
C PRO A 40 -1.66 -2.77 14.66
N LEU A 41 -1.20 -3.62 13.74
CA LEU A 41 -0.59 -3.21 12.46
C LEU A 41 -1.64 -2.95 11.35
N LEU A 42 -2.89 -3.32 11.60
CA LEU A 42 -3.99 -3.31 10.62
C LEU A 42 -5.03 -2.21 10.90
N ILE A 43 -4.67 -1.21 11.69
CA ILE A 43 -5.60 -0.14 12.11
C ILE A 43 -5.96 0.81 10.95
N SER A 44 -5.00 1.08 10.05
CA SER A 44 -5.22 1.95 8.87
C SER A 44 -6.29 1.39 7.95
N ARG A 45 -7.13 2.29 7.40
CA ARG A 45 -8.14 1.98 6.39
C ARG A 45 -7.64 2.24 4.97
N GLU A 46 -6.57 3.00 4.87
CA GLU A 46 -5.86 3.41 3.68
C GLU A 46 -4.77 2.39 3.29
N ALA A 47 -4.51 2.27 1.99
CA ALA A 47 -3.27 1.70 1.46
C ALA A 47 -2.61 2.72 0.55
N ASP A 48 -1.33 2.99 0.80
CA ASP A 48 -0.53 3.93 0.01
C ASP A 48 0.08 3.19 -1.19
N LEU A 49 -0.27 3.59 -2.42
CA LEU A 49 0.28 2.94 -3.61
C LEU A 49 0.42 3.86 -4.82
N TYR A 50 1.29 3.47 -5.74
CA TYR A 50 1.45 4.11 -7.04
C TYR A 50 1.75 3.08 -8.14
N PRO A 51 1.38 3.35 -9.41
CA PRO A 51 1.77 2.47 -10.50
C PRO A 51 3.28 2.51 -10.74
N ARG A 52 3.91 1.33 -10.82
CA ARG A 52 5.37 1.19 -10.87
C ARG A 52 5.99 1.93 -12.06
N HIS A 53 5.37 1.83 -13.23
CA HIS A 53 5.91 2.34 -14.49
C HIS A 53 5.38 3.73 -14.85
N ARG A 54 4.24 4.12 -14.27
CA ARG A 54 3.59 5.42 -14.49
C ARG A 54 3.12 6.05 -13.18
N PRO A 55 4.04 6.48 -12.29
CA PRO A 55 3.68 6.99 -10.97
C PRO A 55 2.78 8.23 -11.02
N GLU A 56 2.77 8.99 -12.12
CA GLU A 56 1.90 10.15 -12.31
C GLU A 56 0.41 9.80 -12.29
N LEU A 57 0.04 8.56 -12.61
CA LEU A 57 -1.35 8.08 -12.57
C LEU A 57 -1.85 7.82 -11.13
N SER A 58 -1.00 8.00 -10.10
CA SER A 58 -1.46 7.93 -8.71
C SER A 58 -2.52 8.98 -8.37
N ILE A 59 -2.57 10.09 -9.11
CA ILE A 59 -3.65 11.09 -8.97
C ILE A 59 -5.03 10.52 -9.35
N GLU A 60 -5.09 9.57 -10.29
CA GLU A 60 -6.33 8.90 -10.68
C GLU A 60 -6.79 7.93 -9.60
N ILE A 61 -5.84 7.25 -8.95
CA ILE A 61 -6.07 6.42 -7.76
C ILE A 61 -6.65 7.27 -6.63
N GLU A 62 -6.01 8.39 -6.29
CA GLU A 62 -6.48 9.31 -5.26
C GLU A 62 -7.92 9.79 -5.54
N GLY A 63 -8.20 10.21 -6.78
CA GLY A 63 -9.53 10.71 -7.15
C GLY A 63 -10.62 9.64 -7.17
N SER A 64 -10.28 8.41 -7.54
CA SER A 64 -11.27 7.34 -7.77
C SER A 64 -11.46 6.43 -6.56
N LEU A 65 -10.37 6.18 -5.82
CA LEU A 65 -10.27 5.19 -4.75
C LEU A 65 -9.93 5.79 -3.40
N GLY A 66 -9.47 7.05 -3.35
CA GLY A 66 -9.05 7.73 -2.13
C GLY A 66 -10.21 8.08 -1.18
N SER A 67 -9.85 8.77 -0.10
CA SER A 67 -10.77 9.11 0.98
C SER A 67 -11.98 9.92 0.49
N GLY A 68 -13.19 9.54 0.90
CA GLY A 68 -14.43 10.21 0.51
C GLY A 68 -14.94 9.90 -0.90
N SER A 69 -14.19 9.13 -1.70
CA SER A 69 -14.63 8.60 -2.99
C SER A 69 -15.85 7.68 -2.85
N ARG A 70 -16.48 7.33 -3.97
CA ARG A 70 -17.55 6.32 -3.97
C ARG A 70 -17.02 4.95 -3.50
N PHE A 71 -15.76 4.64 -3.82
CA PHE A 71 -15.10 3.41 -3.39
C PHE A 71 -15.00 3.35 -1.85
N ASP A 72 -14.43 4.38 -1.22
CA ASP A 72 -14.30 4.47 0.25
C ASP A 72 -15.66 4.35 0.95
N LYS A 73 -16.67 5.08 0.46
CA LYS A 73 -18.03 5.04 1.01
C LYS A 73 -18.68 3.66 0.88
N THR A 74 -18.36 2.90 -0.16
CA THR A 74 -18.95 1.58 -0.41
C THR A 74 -18.25 0.48 0.39
N PHE A 75 -16.92 0.49 0.41
CA PHE A 75 -16.13 -0.61 0.96
C PHE A 75 -15.56 -0.34 2.34
N THR A 76 -15.58 0.91 2.81
CA THR A 76 -15.06 1.37 4.10
C THR A 76 -13.55 1.24 4.26
N TYR A 77 -12.84 1.16 3.13
CA TYR A 77 -11.39 1.27 3.00
C TYR A 77 -11.08 1.92 1.66
N HIS A 78 -9.90 2.51 1.53
CA HIS A 78 -9.53 3.33 0.37
C HIS A 78 -8.04 3.22 0.05
N ALA A 79 -7.67 3.83 -1.07
CA ALA A 79 -6.32 3.81 -1.58
C ALA A 79 -5.83 5.25 -1.78
N ASP A 80 -4.73 5.60 -1.12
CA ASP A 80 -4.12 6.91 -1.24
C ASP A 80 -3.09 6.85 -2.37
N GLY A 81 -3.26 7.75 -3.33
CA GLY A 81 -2.36 7.89 -4.47
C GLY A 81 -1.10 8.61 -4.06
N VAL A 82 0.02 7.89 -3.97
CA VAL A 82 1.29 8.44 -3.49
C VAL A 82 2.34 8.55 -4.60
N SER A 83 3.54 9.03 -4.27
CA SER A 83 4.66 9.13 -5.21
C SER A 83 5.82 8.23 -4.77
N PRO A 84 6.79 7.95 -5.68
CA PRO A 84 8.01 7.23 -5.32
C PRO A 84 8.86 7.94 -4.25
N THR A 85 8.62 9.23 -4.01
CA THR A 85 9.34 10.04 -3.02
C THR A 85 8.58 10.22 -1.70
N THR A 86 7.35 9.67 -1.58
CA THR A 86 6.54 9.77 -0.37
C THR A 86 7.17 9.09 0.86
N ALA A 87 7.94 8.02 0.65
CA ALA A 87 8.69 7.35 1.70
C ALA A 87 10.20 7.44 1.43
N THR A 88 10.98 7.74 2.47
CA THR A 88 12.44 7.60 2.42
C THR A 88 12.79 6.13 2.67
N LEU A 89 13.24 5.45 1.62
CA LEU A 89 13.58 4.03 1.64
C LEU A 89 15.10 3.85 1.48
N PRO A 90 15.73 2.86 2.14
CA PRO A 90 17.15 2.61 2.01
C PRO A 90 17.51 2.11 0.60
N GLU A 91 18.78 2.24 0.22
CA GLU A 91 19.26 1.78 -1.07
C GLU A 91 18.96 0.27 -1.29
N GLY A 92 18.56 -0.06 -2.52
CA GLY A 92 18.28 -1.45 -2.91
C GLY A 92 16.99 -2.04 -2.33
N TRP A 93 16.09 -1.23 -1.75
CA TRP A 93 14.78 -1.68 -1.25
C TRP A 93 13.97 -2.46 -2.29
N GLU A 94 14.09 -2.11 -3.58
CA GLU A 94 13.39 -2.78 -4.68
C GLU A 94 13.74 -4.28 -4.79
N ARG A 95 14.91 -4.70 -4.29
CA ARG A 95 15.33 -6.12 -4.31
C ARG A 95 14.64 -6.97 -3.26
N ARG A 96 13.96 -6.34 -2.28
CA ARG A 96 13.27 -6.99 -1.17
C ARG A 96 11.74 -6.94 -1.29
N LEU A 97 11.23 -6.52 -2.45
CA LEU A 97 9.80 -6.42 -2.70
C LEU A 97 9.12 -7.79 -2.55
N THR A 98 8.01 -7.80 -1.81
CA THR A 98 7.15 -8.98 -1.68
C THR A 98 5.94 -8.87 -2.60
N LYS A 99 5.69 -9.94 -3.36
CA LYS A 99 4.67 -9.96 -4.41
C LYS A 99 3.29 -10.36 -3.88
N ILE A 100 2.27 -9.60 -4.27
CA ILE A 100 0.85 -9.92 -4.15
C ILE A 100 0.28 -10.09 -5.56
N GLN A 101 0.01 -11.32 -5.99
CA GLN A 101 -0.67 -11.59 -7.25
C GLN A 101 -1.41 -12.91 -7.15
N ASN A 102 -2.74 -12.88 -7.23
CA ASN A 102 -3.60 -14.07 -7.13
C ASN A 102 -4.97 -13.77 -7.78
N PRO A 103 -5.94 -14.70 -7.76
CA PRO A 103 -7.25 -14.45 -8.36
C PRO A 103 -8.00 -13.22 -7.82
N ASN A 104 -7.79 -12.85 -6.54
CA ASN A 104 -8.44 -11.67 -5.96
C ASN A 104 -7.93 -10.37 -6.59
N THR A 105 -6.68 -10.33 -7.04
CA THR A 105 -6.12 -9.17 -7.76
C THR A 105 -6.44 -9.17 -9.25
N LYS A 106 -7.17 -10.17 -9.78
CA LYS A 106 -7.36 -10.41 -11.23
C LYS A 106 -6.05 -10.38 -12.03
N GLY A 107 -4.96 -10.83 -11.43
CA GLY A 107 -3.64 -10.86 -12.09
C GLY A 107 -2.85 -9.55 -12.03
N ALA A 108 -3.40 -8.45 -11.52
CA ALA A 108 -2.59 -7.28 -11.18
C ALA A 108 -1.61 -7.62 -10.04
N THR A 109 -0.45 -6.99 -10.04
CA THR A 109 0.63 -7.23 -9.07
C THR A 109 0.77 -6.06 -8.12
N GLY A 110 0.67 -6.35 -6.83
CA GLY A 110 1.11 -5.44 -5.78
C GLY A 110 2.50 -5.82 -5.27
N TRP A 111 3.46 -4.91 -5.38
CA TRP A 111 4.80 -5.05 -4.83
C TRP A 111 4.88 -4.30 -3.50
N CYS A 112 4.83 -5.04 -2.40
CA CYS A 112 4.95 -4.47 -1.06
C CYS A 112 6.41 -4.31 -0.66
N ILE A 113 6.76 -3.14 -0.14
CA ILE A 113 8.06 -2.93 0.51
C ILE A 113 8.24 -3.87 1.70
N ASP A 114 9.50 -4.21 1.99
CA ASP A 114 9.85 -5.11 3.09
C ASP A 114 9.56 -4.47 4.45
N VAL A 115 9.26 -5.30 5.46
CA VAL A 115 8.98 -4.90 6.83
C VAL A 115 10.07 -4.01 7.44
N HIS A 116 11.34 -4.29 7.14
CA HIS A 116 12.44 -3.46 7.60
C HIS A 116 12.45 -2.09 6.91
N ASP A 117 12.05 -2.03 5.64
CA ASP A 117 11.92 -0.78 4.89
C ASP A 117 10.72 0.05 5.39
N ILE A 118 9.62 -0.60 5.80
CA ILE A 118 8.49 0.05 6.49
C ILE A 118 8.98 0.67 7.81
N ALA A 119 9.71 -0.10 8.63
CA ALA A 119 10.20 0.35 9.92
C ALA A 119 11.13 1.57 9.79
N ILE A 120 12.08 1.51 8.84
CA ILE A 120 13.02 2.61 8.55
C ILE A 120 12.26 3.85 8.07
N ALA A 121 11.35 3.72 7.09
CA ALA A 121 10.58 4.85 6.60
C ALA A 121 9.78 5.54 7.72
N LYS A 122 9.26 4.76 8.67
CA LYS A 122 8.54 5.26 9.85
C LYS A 122 9.44 5.95 10.86
N TYR A 123 10.64 5.44 11.11
CA TYR A 123 11.63 6.12 11.95
C TYR A 123 12.07 7.46 11.33
N VAL A 124 12.27 7.50 10.01
CA VAL A 124 12.61 8.74 9.29
C VAL A 124 11.45 9.75 9.36
N ALA A 125 10.20 9.31 9.21
CA ALA A 125 9.04 10.19 9.30
C ALA A 125 8.81 10.74 10.73
N GLY A 126 9.16 9.98 11.77
CA GLY A 126 9.25 10.45 13.15
C GLY A 126 7.92 10.79 13.85
N ARG A 127 6.76 10.55 13.23
CA ARG A 127 5.45 10.88 13.78
C ARG A 127 5.09 9.93 14.93
N GLU A 128 4.31 10.40 15.91
CA GLU A 128 3.91 9.58 17.07
C GLU A 128 3.20 8.27 16.66
N LYS A 129 2.35 8.33 15.63
CA LYS A 129 1.68 7.14 15.07
C LYS A 129 2.66 6.12 14.47
N ASP A 130 3.76 6.60 13.91
CA ASP A 130 4.79 5.75 13.30
C ASP A 130 5.63 5.06 14.38
N GLN A 131 5.92 5.74 15.48
CA GLN A 131 6.57 5.14 16.64
C GLN A 131 5.71 4.03 17.27
N ARG A 132 4.40 4.26 17.39
CA ARG A 132 3.46 3.22 17.86
C ARG A 132 3.46 2.01 16.94
N TYR A 133 3.38 2.23 15.63
CA TYR A 133 3.43 1.14 14.65
C TYR A 133 4.73 0.33 14.76
N ASN A 134 5.89 1.00 14.84
CA ASN A 134 7.18 0.31 14.96
C ASN A 134 7.36 -0.49 16.26
N LYS A 135 6.61 -0.18 17.32
CA LYS A 135 6.62 -0.99 18.56
C LYS A 135 5.85 -2.31 18.42
N GLU A 136 4.95 -2.40 17.44
CA GLU A 136 4.11 -3.57 17.18
C GLU A 136 4.64 -4.46 16.04
N LEU A 137 5.68 -3.99 15.32
CA LEU A 137 6.42 -4.74 14.30
C LEU A 137 7.33 -5.79 14.94
#